data_AF-A0AAN7F902-F1
#
_entry.id   AF-A0AAN7F902-F1
#
_cell.length_a   1.000
_cell.length_b   1.000
_cell.length_c   1.000
_cell.angle_alpha   90.00
_cell.angle_beta   90.00
_cell.angle_gamma   90.00
#
_symmetry.space_group_name_H-M   'P 1'
#
loop_
_entity.id
_entity.type
_entity.pdbx_description
1 polymer ?
#
loop_
_entity_poly.entity_id
_entity_poly.type
_entity_poly.pdbx_seq_one_letter_code
_entity_poly.pdbx_strand_id
1 'polypeptide(L)'
;MLNLRRRVLNASGFCQICDKDLESISHALFHCNHAKQTWSCWSDCPVNLYSPTQDFIGIMSQIMEKGSSTNLDLFFMVAWTIWGNRNNAIHNDAGCPPTQVWEIAKSSLIDFTTSNLPDHPSHPMVRAHLVSSPSRFSQN
;
A
#
# COMPACT_ATOMS: atom_id res chain seq x y z
N MET A 1 -24.63 -11.81 23.69
CA MET A 1 -25.50 -12.15 22.54
C MET A 1 -24.83 -11.60 21.28
N LEU A 2 -24.43 -12.49 20.38
CA LEU A 2 -23.63 -12.15 19.19
C LEU A 2 -24.52 -11.52 18.11
N ASN A 3 -24.34 -10.23 17.87
CA ASN A 3 -24.93 -9.54 16.72
C ASN A 3 -24.15 -9.88 15.44
N LEU A 4 -24.32 -11.12 14.96
CA LEU A 4 -24.02 -11.45 13.57
C LEU A 4 -25.14 -10.87 12.71
N ARG A 5 -25.12 -9.54 12.49
CA ARG A 5 -25.79 -8.94 11.35
C ARG A 5 -25.09 -9.49 10.12
N ARG A 6 -25.59 -10.64 9.68
CA ARG A 6 -25.42 -11.22 8.36
C ARG A 6 -25.88 -10.15 7.36
N ARG A 7 -24.99 -9.20 7.05
CA ARG A 7 -25.18 -8.27 5.93
C ARG A 7 -25.31 -9.17 4.72
N VAL A 8 -26.45 -9.06 4.08
CA VAL A 8 -26.91 -9.85 2.94
C VAL A 8 -25.72 -10.09 2.01
N LEU A 9 -25.29 -11.35 1.91
CA LEU A 9 -24.48 -11.81 0.79
C LEU A 9 -25.25 -11.36 -0.45
N ASN A 10 -24.71 -10.41 -1.21
CA ASN A 10 -25.36 -9.85 -2.38
C ASN A 10 -25.72 -10.98 -3.36
N ALA A 11 -26.98 -11.42 -3.32
CA ALA A 11 -27.48 -12.55 -4.10
C ALA A 11 -27.49 -12.24 -5.61
N SER A 12 -27.36 -10.97 -5.96
CA SER A 12 -27.34 -10.48 -7.34
C SER A 12 -26.00 -10.73 -8.05
N GLY A 13 -24.90 -10.94 -7.30
CA GLY A 13 -23.55 -11.06 -7.86
C GLY A 13 -22.97 -9.75 -8.41
N PHE A 14 -23.69 -8.63 -8.28
CA PHE A 14 -23.23 -7.31 -8.70
C PHE A 14 -22.25 -6.70 -7.69
N CYS A 15 -21.50 -5.71 -8.17
CA CYS A 15 -20.54 -5.00 -7.35
C CYS A 15 -21.21 -4.27 -6.19
N GLN A 16 -20.81 -4.59 -4.96
CA GLN A 16 -21.43 -4.03 -3.76
C GLN A 16 -21.11 -2.54 -3.53
N ILE A 17 -20.15 -2.00 -4.29
CA ILE A 17 -19.73 -0.60 -4.21
C ILE A 17 -20.46 0.26 -5.23
N CYS A 18 -20.57 -0.19 -6.49
CA CYS A 18 -21.12 0.63 -7.56
C CYS A 18 -22.47 0.15 -8.11
N ASP A 19 -22.81 -1.13 -7.90
CA ASP A 19 -24.05 -1.78 -8.38
C ASP A 19 -24.26 -1.68 -9.90
N LYS A 20 -23.18 -1.58 -10.70
CA LYS A 20 -23.25 -1.40 -12.16
C LYS A 20 -22.86 -2.62 -12.99
N ASP A 21 -22.00 -3.48 -12.44
CA ASP A 21 -21.41 -4.63 -13.14
C ASP A 21 -21.26 -5.81 -12.19
N LEU A 22 -21.06 -7.01 -12.75
CA LEU A 22 -20.77 -8.21 -11.99
C LEU A 22 -19.47 -8.07 -11.18
N GLU A 23 -19.51 -8.55 -9.95
CA GLU A 23 -18.36 -8.55 -9.07
C GLU A 23 -17.30 -9.54 -9.58
N SER A 24 -16.09 -9.03 -9.80
CA SER A 24 -14.90 -9.82 -10.12
C SER A 24 -13.68 -9.08 -9.57
N ILE A 25 -12.54 -9.77 -9.46
CA ILE A 25 -11.29 -9.13 -9.04
C ILE A 25 -10.92 -7.99 -9.99
N SER A 26 -11.00 -8.20 -11.30
CA SER A 26 -10.73 -7.16 -12.30
C SER A 26 -11.68 -5.96 -12.16
N HIS A 27 -12.97 -6.21 -11.91
CA HIS A 27 -13.91 -5.13 -11.65
C HIS A 27 -13.57 -4.39 -10.36
N ALA A 28 -13.39 -5.09 -9.24
CA ALA A 28 -13.11 -4.50 -7.94
C ALA A 28 -11.86 -3.61 -7.96
N LEU A 29 -10.82 -4.05 -8.67
CA LEU A 29 -9.54 -3.37 -8.70
C LEU A 29 -9.41 -2.34 -9.81
N PHE A 30 -10.08 -2.48 -10.96
CA PHE A 30 -9.84 -1.62 -12.13
C PHE A 30 -11.10 -1.01 -12.74
N HIS A 31 -12.21 -1.75 -12.79
CA HIS A 31 -13.37 -1.29 -13.56
C HIS A 31 -14.46 -0.62 -12.74
N CYS A 32 -14.49 -0.84 -11.43
CA CYS A 32 -15.37 -0.14 -10.50
C CYS A 32 -15.13 1.37 -10.59
N ASN A 33 -16.20 2.18 -10.59
CA ASN A 33 -16.08 3.64 -10.67
C ASN A 33 -15.17 4.22 -9.58
N HIS A 34 -15.23 3.67 -8.36
CA HIS A 34 -14.38 4.09 -7.26
C HIS A 34 -12.89 3.78 -7.54
N ALA A 35 -12.61 2.57 -8.03
CA ALA A 35 -11.26 2.17 -8.42
C ALA A 35 -10.72 3.03 -9.57
N LYS A 36 -11.51 3.24 -10.64
CA LYS A 36 -11.15 4.10 -11.77
C LYS A 36 -10.77 5.51 -11.32
N GLN A 37 -11.54 6.09 -10.40
CA GLN A 37 -11.25 7.42 -9.85
C GLN A 37 -9.95 7.41 -9.04
N THR A 38 -9.67 6.36 -8.28
CA THR A 38 -8.40 6.21 -7.55
C THR A 38 -7.22 6.17 -8.52
N TRP A 39 -7.31 5.32 -9.55
CA TRP A 39 -6.26 5.19 -10.57
C TRP A 39 -6.08 6.44 -11.43
N SER A 40 -7.13 7.25 -11.60
CA SER A 40 -7.02 8.53 -12.32
C SER A 40 -6.08 9.54 -11.65
N CYS A 41 -5.75 9.34 -10.37
CA CYS A 41 -4.74 10.13 -9.66
C CYS A 41 -3.29 9.74 -10.05
N TRP A 42 -3.09 8.62 -10.75
CA TRP A 42 -1.76 8.19 -11.21
C TRP A 42 -1.39 8.85 -12.55
N SER A 43 -0.88 10.07 -12.48
CA SER A 43 -0.58 10.88 -13.68
C SER A 43 0.52 10.32 -14.58
N ASP A 44 1.48 9.60 -14.01
CA ASP A 44 2.67 9.04 -14.68
C ASP A 44 2.59 7.51 -14.85
N CYS A 45 1.38 6.95 -14.86
CA CYS A 45 1.18 5.52 -15.07
C CYS A 45 1.75 5.07 -16.44
N PRO A 46 2.63 4.05 -16.49
CA PRO A 46 3.30 3.65 -17.73
C PRO A 46 2.41 2.82 -18.68
N VAL A 47 1.19 2.46 -18.26
CA VAL A 47 0.31 1.52 -18.97
C VAL A 47 -1.14 2.00 -18.97
N ASN A 48 -1.95 1.46 -19.87
CA ASN A 48 -3.38 1.68 -19.87
C ASN A 48 -4.09 0.67 -18.96
N LEU A 49 -4.54 1.13 -17.78
CA LEU A 49 -5.25 0.31 -16.78
C LEU A 49 -6.70 -0.03 -17.16
N TYR A 50 -7.25 0.63 -18.19
CA TYR A 50 -8.67 0.51 -18.56
C TYR A 50 -8.92 -0.44 -19.72
N SER A 51 -7.90 -1.18 -20.16
CA SER A 51 -8.05 -2.14 -21.24
C SER A 51 -9.10 -3.21 -20.86
N PRO A 52 -10.20 -3.37 -21.63
CA PRO A 52 -11.27 -4.31 -21.30
C PRO A 52 -10.81 -5.78 -21.32
N THR A 53 -9.70 -6.06 -21.97
CA THR A 53 -9.19 -7.42 -22.18
C THR A 53 -8.14 -7.84 -21.16
N GLN A 54 -7.78 -6.96 -20.22
CA GLN A 54 -6.67 -7.22 -19.32
C GLN A 54 -7.14 -7.47 -17.89
N ASP A 55 -6.60 -8.54 -17.33
CA ASP A 55 -6.72 -8.87 -15.93
C ASP A 55 -5.56 -8.27 -15.12
N PHE A 56 -5.58 -8.52 -13.82
CA PHE A 56 -4.57 -8.04 -12.90
C PHE A 56 -3.14 -8.45 -13.32
N ILE A 57 -2.97 -9.68 -13.80
CA ILE A 57 -1.65 -10.20 -14.20
C ILE A 57 -1.18 -9.53 -15.49
N GLY A 58 -2.05 -9.37 -16.48
CA GLY A 58 -1.70 -8.68 -17.74
C GLY A 58 -1.31 -7.21 -17.53
N ILE A 59 -1.93 -6.52 -16.58
CA ILE A 59 -1.53 -5.15 -16.21
C ILE A 59 -0.17 -5.17 -15.51
N MET A 60 0.01 -6.04 -14.52
CA MET A 60 1.27 -6.21 -13.79
C MET A 60 2.44 -6.47 -14.75
N SER A 61 2.29 -7.42 -15.67
CA SER A 61 3.32 -7.77 -16.66
C SER A 61 3.73 -6.57 -17.51
N GLN A 62 2.79 -5.74 -17.94
CA GLN A 62 3.15 -4.54 -18.71
C GLN A 62 3.84 -3.47 -17.87
N ILE A 63 3.50 -3.34 -16.59
CA ILE A 63 4.19 -2.42 -15.69
C ILE A 63 5.63 -2.90 -15.48
N MET A 64 5.86 -4.21 -15.39
CA MET A 64 7.21 -4.78 -15.34
C MET A 64 7.99 -4.54 -16.64
N GLU A 65 7.35 -4.61 -17.80
CA GLU A 65 8.00 -4.42 -19.10
C GLU A 65 8.28 -2.95 -19.44
N LYS A 66 7.35 -2.05 -19.10
CA LYS A 66 7.36 -0.64 -19.56
C LYS A 66 7.66 0.36 -18.45
N GLY A 67 7.56 -0.06 -17.20
CA GLY A 67 7.72 0.78 -16.02
C GLY A 67 9.03 0.53 -15.26
N SER A 68 9.10 1.10 -14.07
CA SER A 68 10.18 0.88 -13.10
C SER A 68 9.71 -0.03 -11.96
N SER A 69 10.64 -0.48 -11.10
CA SER A 69 10.28 -1.19 -9.86
C SER A 69 9.39 -0.33 -8.96
N THR A 70 9.65 0.99 -8.86
CA THR A 70 8.81 1.91 -8.10
C THR A 70 7.38 2.00 -8.63
N ASN A 71 7.19 1.95 -9.95
CA ASN A 71 5.85 1.88 -10.55
C ASN A 71 5.13 0.59 -10.16
N LEU A 72 5.87 -0.52 -10.11
CA LEU A 72 5.32 -1.82 -9.71
C LEU A 72 4.94 -1.84 -8.22
N ASP A 73 5.79 -1.29 -7.36
CA ASP A 73 5.52 -1.16 -5.92
C ASP A 73 4.29 -0.29 -5.66
N LEU A 74 4.19 0.86 -6.35
CA LEU A 74 3.03 1.74 -6.27
C LEU A 74 1.76 1.06 -6.78
N PHE A 75 1.83 0.33 -7.89
CA PHE A 75 0.71 -0.45 -8.40
C PHE A 75 0.18 -1.44 -7.35
N PHE A 76 1.06 -2.21 -6.71
CA PHE A 76 0.65 -3.16 -5.69
C PHE A 76 0.06 -2.46 -4.47
N MET A 77 0.67 -1.37 -4.01
CA MET A 77 0.17 -0.62 -2.86
C MET A 77 -1.20 0.00 -3.13
N VAL A 78 -1.42 0.57 -4.31
CA VAL A 78 -2.73 1.15 -4.68
C VAL A 78 -3.78 0.06 -4.83
N ALA A 79 -3.47 -1.05 -5.51
CA ALA A 79 -4.40 -2.18 -5.64
C ALA A 79 -4.80 -2.76 -4.27
N TRP A 80 -3.83 -2.93 -3.37
CA TRP A 80 -4.06 -3.38 -2.00
C TRP A 80 -4.96 -2.40 -1.24
N THR A 81 -4.69 -1.10 -1.35
CA THR A 81 -5.45 -0.07 -0.64
C THR A 81 -6.87 0.07 -1.18
N ILE A 82 -7.07 -0.06 -2.49
CA ILE A 82 -8.41 -0.13 -3.12
C ILE A 82 -9.19 -1.31 -2.54
N TRP A 83 -8.59 -2.50 -2.50
CA TRP A 83 -9.22 -3.70 -1.95
C TRP A 83 -9.57 -3.54 -0.47
N GLY A 84 -8.64 -3.01 0.33
CA GLY A 84 -8.85 -2.74 1.75
C GLY A 84 -9.97 -1.73 1.99
N ASN A 85 -9.98 -0.62 1.25
CA ASN A 85 -11.04 0.39 1.32
C ASN A 85 -12.41 -0.19 0.94
N ARG A 86 -12.46 -1.00 -0.12
CA ARG A 86 -13.68 -1.73 -0.53
C ARG A 86 -14.20 -2.61 0.60
N ASN A 87 -13.33 -3.40 1.23
CA ASN A 87 -13.74 -4.28 2.34
C ASN A 87 -14.24 -3.47 3.54
N ASN A 88 -13.60 -2.34 3.86
CA ASN A 88 -14.08 -1.44 4.91
C ASN A 88 -15.44 -0.82 4.59
N ALA A 89 -15.67 -0.41 3.34
CA ALA A 89 -16.97 0.09 2.91
C ALA A 89 -18.07 -0.98 3.09
N ILE A 90 -17.83 -2.21 2.64
CA ILE A 90 -18.81 -3.29 2.66
C ILE A 90 -19.10 -3.78 4.09
N HIS A 91 -18.05 -4.01 4.88
CA HIS A 91 -18.17 -4.72 6.16
C HIS A 91 -18.28 -3.77 7.35
N ASN A 92 -17.62 -2.61 7.27
CA ASN A 92 -17.48 -1.68 8.40
C ASN A 92 -18.21 -0.36 8.19
N ASP A 93 -18.81 -0.13 7.00
CA ASP A 93 -19.43 1.15 6.63
C ASP A 93 -18.46 2.34 6.76
N ALA A 94 -17.17 2.08 6.49
CA ALA A 94 -16.06 2.99 6.74
C ALA A 94 -15.18 3.20 5.50
N GLY A 95 -15.80 3.26 4.32
CA GLY A 95 -15.10 3.57 3.07
C GLY A 95 -14.71 5.05 2.99
N CYS A 96 -13.61 5.35 2.32
CA CYS A 96 -13.16 6.71 2.05
C CYS A 96 -13.18 7.05 0.55
N PRO A 97 -13.12 8.35 0.19
CA PRO A 97 -13.12 8.79 -1.20
C PRO A 97 -11.89 8.29 -1.98
N PRO A 98 -11.99 8.14 -3.32
CA PRO A 98 -10.89 7.65 -4.15
C PRO A 98 -9.57 8.43 -4.01
N THR A 99 -9.64 9.75 -3.90
CA THR A 99 -8.45 10.59 -3.69
C THR A 99 -7.76 10.28 -2.37
N GLN A 100 -8.52 9.98 -1.31
CA GLN A 100 -7.96 9.60 -0.03
C GLN A 100 -7.33 8.20 -0.07
N VAL A 101 -7.94 7.25 -0.80
CA VAL A 101 -7.33 5.93 -1.06
C VAL A 101 -5.98 6.07 -1.76
N TRP A 102 -5.89 6.95 -2.75
CA TRP A 102 -4.64 7.24 -3.45
C TRP A 102 -3.57 7.81 -2.51
N GLU A 103 -3.91 8.81 -1.69
CA GLU A 103 -2.96 9.38 -0.73
C GLU A 103 -2.50 8.36 0.32
N ILE A 104 -3.42 7.53 0.85
CA ILE A 104 -3.08 6.46 1.79
C ILE A 104 -2.10 5.48 1.17
N ALA A 105 -2.32 5.07 -0.09
CA ALA A 105 -1.44 4.13 -0.78
C ALA A 105 -0.01 4.70 -0.93
N LYS A 106 0.10 5.96 -1.36
CA LYS A 106 1.40 6.65 -1.49
C LYS A 106 2.12 6.79 -0.15
N SER A 107 1.43 7.30 0.88
CA SER A 107 2.02 7.45 2.21
C SER A 107 2.48 6.10 2.78
N SER A 108 1.66 5.05 2.63
CA SER A 108 2.01 3.71 3.11
C SER A 108 3.25 3.15 2.38
N LEU A 109 3.40 3.42 1.08
CA LEU A 109 4.59 3.01 0.32
C LEU A 109 5.84 3.77 0.78
N ILE A 110 5.72 5.08 1.02
CA ILE A 110 6.82 5.91 1.53
C ILE A 110 7.24 5.42 2.92
N ASP A 111 6.28 5.16 3.81
CA ASP A 111 6.55 4.68 5.16
C ASP A 111 7.23 3.31 5.13
N PHE A 112 6.75 2.40 4.27
CA PHE A 112 7.35 1.08 4.08
C PHE A 112 8.78 1.19 3.54
N THR A 113 9.01 1.99 2.51
CA THR A 113 10.34 2.15 1.91
C THR A 113 11.32 2.83 2.86
N THR A 114 10.89 3.86 3.58
CA THR A 114 11.73 4.62 4.54
C THR A 114 12.09 3.78 5.75
N SER A 115 11.15 2.97 6.27
CA SER A 115 11.41 2.08 7.42
C SER A 115 12.33 0.90 7.08
N ASN A 116 12.40 0.54 5.79
CA ASN A 116 13.28 -0.52 5.29
C ASN A 116 14.64 0.01 4.80
N LEU A 117 14.90 1.32 4.89
CA LEU A 117 16.25 1.83 4.71
C LEU A 117 17.12 1.36 5.89
N PRO A 118 18.33 0.85 5.64
CA PRO A 118 19.28 0.59 6.71
C PRO A 118 19.64 1.94 7.34
N ASP A 119 19.19 2.18 8.56
CA ASP A 119 19.46 3.44 9.23
C ASP A 119 20.98 3.65 9.41
N HIS A 120 21.40 4.88 9.10
CA HIS A 120 22.60 5.69 9.36
C HIS A 120 23.73 5.08 10.28
N PRO A 121 25.02 5.44 10.06
CA PRO A 121 26.19 4.71 10.52
C PRO A 121 26.19 4.48 12.03
N SER A 122 26.71 3.30 12.37
CA SER A 122 27.20 2.94 13.69
C SER A 122 27.68 4.17 14.46
N HIS A 123 26.94 4.47 15.52
CA HIS A 123 27.40 5.27 16.64
C HIS A 123 28.90 5.04 16.81
N PRO A 124 29.77 6.09 16.82
CA PRO A 124 31.19 5.85 16.96
C PRO A 124 31.38 5.08 18.27
N MET A 125 31.90 3.86 18.15
CA MET A 125 32.38 3.12 19.30
C MET A 125 33.36 4.04 20.01
N VAL A 126 32.96 4.56 21.18
CA VAL A 126 33.89 5.23 22.07
C VAL A 126 34.91 4.17 22.46
N ARG A 127 36.03 4.16 21.74
CA ARG A 127 37.16 3.28 21.97
C ARG A 127 37.72 3.64 23.33
N ALA A 128 37.77 2.64 24.20
CA ALA A 128 38.21 2.72 25.58
C ALA A 128 39.44 3.63 25.80
N HIS A 129 39.30 4.64 26.66
CA HIS A 129 40.44 5.17 27.39
C HIS A 129 40.78 4.22 28.54
N LEU A 130 41.58 3.20 28.24
CA LEU A 130 42.42 2.56 29.24
C LEU A 130 43.72 3.35 29.33
N VAL A 131 43.85 4.21 30.34
CA VAL A 131 45.16 4.65 30.83
C VAL A 131 45.14 4.58 32.37
N SER A 132 45.67 3.45 32.85
CA SER A 132 46.45 3.20 34.06
C SER A 132 46.38 4.15 35.27
N SER A 133 46.07 3.53 36.43
CA SER A 133 46.29 4.03 37.80
C SER A 133 47.71 4.57 38.06
N PRO A 134 47.89 5.56 38.95
CA PRO A 134 49.17 5.82 39.59
C PRO A 134 49.20 5.28 41.03
N SER A 135 50.16 4.39 41.31
CA SER A 135 50.56 4.01 42.66
C SER A 135 51.77 4.85 43.10
N ARG A 136 51.58 5.61 44.18
CA ARG A 136 52.55 6.18 45.14
C ARG A 136 53.69 7.08 44.65
N PHE A 137 53.73 8.29 45.23
CA PHE A 137 54.94 8.76 45.91
C PHE A 137 54.58 9.49 47.21
N SER A 138 55.27 9.09 48.28
CA SER A 138 55.37 9.76 49.58
C SER A 138 56.70 10.51 49.58
N GLN A 139 56.69 11.79 49.99
CA GLN A 139 57.80 12.69 50.37
C GLN A 139 57.10 14.07 50.56
N ASN A 140 57.00 14.73 51.71
CA ASN A 140 57.71 14.71 53.00
C ASN A 140 56.71 14.79 54.17
#